data_AF-A0A061HNL6-F1
#
_entry.id   AF-A0A061HNL6-F1
#
_cell.length_a   1.000
_cell.length_b   1.000
_cell.length_c   1.000
_cell.angle_alpha   90.00
_cell.angle_beta   90.00
_cell.angle_gamma   90.00
#
_symmetry.space_group_name_H-M   'P 1'
#
loop_
_entity.id
_entity.type
_entity.pdbx_description
1 polymer ?
#
loop_
_entity_poly.entity_id
_entity_poly.type
_entity_poly.pdbx_seq_one_letter_code
_entity_poly.pdbx_strand_id
1 'polypeptide(L)'
;MSFNIRQPSKLVTSLRAFPRITSRSTPIRSFRLQSSTPFIASQISKSSKRQSFGSFFNHSSRKYHAEPIANPGNLVQKLIVGGAICGGTVLAINMVFNRETREDGGMPPYERAYLNDTFLHTGLGIGIIGLSAKAMFQSGAMYRMMATNPWIVMIGGLGLSFGTMMATRATDPSNYIQKYACWAAFNGTQGALLAPLLFMAPPALIARAGLYTAAMMGSIAFVGATAKQEKYLYLGGPLLAGAALVAVSGLAPLVLPITATRTLAFTENIWLYGGLAVFGGFTLYDVQKVLMHARMAQRGLLQRDPVNESISLELDFLNIFVRMVQILMMQQSRRK
;
A
#
# COMPACT_ATOMS: atom_id res chain seq x y z
N MET A 1 -68.04 -31.96 -24.38
CA MET A 1 -68.50 -33.32 -24.74
C MET A 1 -67.29 -34.02 -25.36
N SER A 2 -66.46 -34.72 -24.57
CA SER A 2 -66.65 -36.05 -23.97
C SER A 2 -66.15 -37.18 -24.88
N PHE A 3 -65.23 -37.99 -24.34
CA PHE A 3 -64.94 -39.38 -24.71
C PHE A 3 -64.21 -39.59 -26.06
N ASN A 4 -63.34 -40.58 -26.28
CA ASN A 4 -62.81 -41.67 -25.47
C ASN A 4 -61.61 -42.32 -26.22
N ILE A 5 -60.57 -42.70 -25.47
CA ILE A 5 -59.98 -44.04 -25.38
C ILE A 5 -59.87 -44.89 -26.67
N ARG A 6 -58.63 -45.27 -27.06
CA ARG A 6 -58.13 -46.68 -27.13
C ARG A 6 -56.72 -46.78 -27.73
N GLN A 7 -55.77 -47.33 -26.94
CA GLN A 7 -54.57 -48.05 -27.42
C GLN A 7 -54.98 -49.45 -27.94
N PRO A 8 -54.10 -50.28 -28.56
CA PRO A 8 -53.14 -51.10 -27.77
C PRO A 8 -51.82 -51.53 -28.47
N SER A 9 -50.76 -51.70 -27.64
CA SER A 9 -49.79 -52.84 -27.61
C SER A 9 -48.84 -53.09 -28.82
N LYS A 10 -47.55 -53.49 -28.73
CA LYS A 10 -46.82 -54.37 -27.79
C LYS A 10 -45.28 -54.12 -27.84
N LEU A 11 -44.62 -54.22 -26.67
CA LEU A 11 -43.38 -54.96 -26.27
C LEU A 11 -42.11 -54.83 -27.15
N VAL A 12 -40.89 -54.62 -26.63
CA VAL A 12 -40.07 -55.46 -25.72
C VAL A 12 -38.95 -54.57 -25.10
N THR A 13 -38.90 -54.35 -23.78
CA THR A 13 -38.07 -55.00 -22.72
C THR A 13 -36.54 -54.85 -22.81
N SER A 14 -35.95 -54.09 -21.86
CA SER A 14 -34.75 -54.53 -21.11
C SER A 14 -34.66 -53.87 -19.73
N LEU A 15 -34.52 -54.71 -18.71
CA LEU A 15 -34.33 -54.45 -17.27
C LEU A 15 -32.91 -53.87 -17.01
N ARG A 16 -32.57 -53.14 -15.93
CA ARG A 16 -32.55 -53.50 -14.49
C ARG A 16 -32.17 -52.22 -13.69
N ALA A 17 -33.02 -51.71 -12.79
CA ALA A 17 -32.99 -51.90 -11.33
C ALA A 17 -31.98 -51.02 -10.53
N PHE A 18 -32.50 -49.98 -9.87
CA PHE A 18 -32.03 -49.44 -8.59
C PHE A 18 -32.66 -50.25 -7.44
N PRO A 19 -32.17 -50.18 -6.17
CA PRO A 19 -32.79 -49.22 -5.25
C PRO A 19 -31.86 -48.58 -4.19
N ARG A 20 -32.42 -47.51 -3.62
CA ARG A 20 -31.96 -46.61 -2.54
C ARG A 20 -32.55 -47.11 -1.19
N ILE A 21 -32.33 -46.34 -0.10
CA ILE A 21 -33.08 -46.29 1.22
C ILE A 21 -32.33 -47.05 2.34
N THR A 22 -32.04 -46.59 3.58
CA THR A 22 -32.46 -45.44 4.43
C THR A 22 -31.55 -45.25 5.65
N SER A 23 -31.68 -44.05 6.23
CA SER A 23 -31.32 -43.56 7.58
C SER A 23 -31.62 -44.45 8.81
N ARG A 24 -30.79 -44.35 9.85
CA ARG A 24 -31.21 -44.10 11.25
C ARG A 24 -30.04 -43.76 12.20
N SER A 25 -30.39 -43.11 13.30
CA SER A 25 -29.61 -42.26 14.22
C SER A 25 -29.26 -42.89 15.58
N THR A 26 -28.08 -42.49 16.14
CA THR A 26 -27.68 -42.28 17.58
C THR A 26 -27.75 -43.45 18.60
N PRO A 27 -27.17 -43.38 19.84
CA PRO A 27 -26.19 -42.44 20.48
C PRO A 27 -25.03 -43.07 21.34
N ILE A 28 -24.08 -42.20 21.78
CA ILE A 28 -23.31 -42.12 23.08
C ILE A 28 -22.59 -43.37 23.66
N ARG A 29 -21.26 -43.28 23.93
CA ARG A 29 -20.62 -43.43 25.28
C ARG A 29 -19.10 -43.18 25.30
N SER A 30 -18.66 -42.43 26.31
CA SER A 30 -17.29 -42.14 26.75
C SER A 30 -16.58 -43.32 27.40
N PHE A 31 -15.24 -43.44 27.31
CA PHE A 31 -14.40 -43.99 28.40
C PHE A 31 -12.95 -43.48 28.34
N ARG A 32 -12.44 -43.13 29.52
CA ARG A 32 -11.08 -42.67 29.86
C ARG A 32 -10.35 -43.84 30.54
N LEU A 33 -9.04 -44.01 30.31
CA LEU A 33 -8.07 -44.50 31.32
C LEU A 33 -6.62 -44.38 30.82
N GLN A 34 -5.72 -44.45 31.79
CA GLN A 34 -4.40 -43.83 31.91
C GLN A 34 -3.33 -44.90 32.25
N SER A 35 -2.03 -44.53 32.12
CA SER A 35 -0.78 -45.15 32.68
C SER A 35 -0.23 -46.41 31.96
N SER A 36 1.09 -46.71 31.86
CA SER A 36 2.36 -46.14 32.36
C SER A 36 3.59 -46.90 31.77
N THR A 37 4.67 -46.15 31.45
CA THR A 37 6.15 -46.42 31.56
C THR A 37 6.83 -47.63 30.85
N PRO A 38 8.19 -47.71 30.78
CA PRO A 38 9.20 -46.74 30.29
C PRO A 38 10.23 -47.40 29.33
N PHE A 39 10.89 -46.67 28.41
CA PHE A 39 12.22 -47.07 27.90
C PHE A 39 13.08 -45.87 27.46
N ILE A 40 14.38 -46.10 27.58
CA ILE A 40 15.47 -45.16 27.85
C ILE A 40 16.12 -44.62 26.56
N ALA A 41 16.43 -43.32 26.62
CA ALA A 41 17.47 -42.50 25.98
C ALA A 41 18.17 -42.91 24.66
N SER A 42 18.23 -41.95 23.74
CA SER A 42 19.52 -41.43 23.26
C SER A 42 19.36 -39.98 22.74
N GLN A 43 20.19 -39.10 23.27
CA GLN A 43 20.29 -37.68 22.94
C GLN A 43 20.77 -37.47 21.50
N ILE A 44 20.09 -36.60 20.74
CA ILE A 44 20.71 -35.90 19.62
C ILE A 44 20.30 -34.42 19.73
N SER A 45 21.22 -33.62 20.25
CA SER A 45 21.16 -32.16 20.20
C SER A 45 21.34 -31.71 18.74
N LYS A 46 20.28 -31.17 18.14
CA LYS A 46 20.38 -30.33 16.94
C LYS A 46 19.91 -28.93 17.32
N SER A 47 20.88 -28.07 17.59
CA SER A 47 20.74 -26.63 17.68
C SER A 47 20.21 -26.08 16.35
N SER A 48 18.89 -25.93 16.26
CA SER A 48 18.26 -25.16 15.19
C SER A 48 17.92 -23.79 15.77
N LYS A 49 18.80 -22.81 15.56
CA LYS A 49 18.48 -21.38 15.74
C LYS A 49 17.42 -20.99 14.70
N ARG A 50 16.15 -21.25 15.03
CA ARG A 50 15.02 -20.50 14.45
C ARG A 50 15.07 -19.09 15.04
N GLN A 51 15.76 -18.18 14.35
CA GLN A 51 15.61 -16.76 14.62
C GLN A 51 14.17 -16.37 14.30
N SER A 52 13.39 -16.11 15.34
CA SER A 52 12.03 -15.59 15.20
C SER A 52 12.12 -14.16 14.67
N PHE A 53 11.68 -13.97 13.43
CA PHE A 53 11.49 -12.66 12.79
C PHE A 53 10.27 -11.89 13.37
N GLY A 54 9.83 -12.22 14.59
CA GLY A 54 8.58 -11.78 15.19
C GLY A 54 8.71 -10.91 16.43
N SER A 55 9.93 -10.54 16.85
CA SER A 55 10.14 -9.85 18.14
C SER A 55 10.45 -8.35 18.06
N PHE A 56 10.40 -7.73 16.87
CA PHE A 56 10.65 -6.29 16.72
C PHE A 56 9.45 -5.39 17.03
N PHE A 57 8.26 -5.95 17.26
CA PHE A 57 7.03 -5.16 17.45
C PHE A 57 6.50 -5.10 18.89
N ASN A 58 7.15 -5.75 19.87
CA ASN A 58 6.52 -5.94 21.19
C ASN A 58 7.18 -5.24 22.41
N HIS A 59 8.08 -4.27 22.19
CA HIS A 59 8.51 -3.37 23.27
C HIS A 59 8.38 -1.90 22.86
N SER A 60 7.16 -1.39 22.97
CA SER A 60 6.91 0.04 23.14
C SER A 60 5.79 0.21 24.14
N SER A 61 6.10 -0.06 25.41
CA SER A 61 5.35 0.48 26.55
C SER A 61 5.55 2.01 26.54
N ARG A 62 4.73 2.69 25.72
CA ARG A 62 4.65 4.15 25.67
C ARG A 62 4.14 4.68 27.00
N LYS A 63 5.06 5.15 27.85
CA LYS A 63 4.75 6.13 28.89
C LYS A 63 4.53 7.48 28.20
N TYR A 64 3.29 7.96 28.23
CA TYR A 64 2.95 9.28 27.74
C TYR A 64 3.45 10.32 28.75
N HIS A 65 4.43 11.13 28.36
CA HIS A 65 4.65 12.42 29.00
C HIS A 65 3.70 13.42 28.33
N ALA A 66 2.80 14.01 29.12
CA ALA A 66 2.05 15.19 28.74
C ALA A 66 3.05 16.29 28.33
N GLU A 67 2.80 16.98 27.22
CA GLU A 67 3.65 18.10 26.78
C GLU A 67 3.52 19.29 27.73
N PRO A 68 4.63 19.86 28.23
CA PRO A 68 4.68 21.26 28.58
C PRO A 68 5.27 22.08 27.42
N ILE A 69 4.90 23.35 27.45
CA ILE A 69 5.25 24.46 26.55
C ILE A 69 6.68 24.37 25.96
N ALA A 70 6.78 24.66 24.66
CA ALA A 70 7.98 24.55 23.83
C ALA A 70 9.19 25.28 24.44
N ASN A 71 10.16 24.51 24.91
CA ASN A 71 11.45 24.99 25.39
C ASN A 71 12.50 24.74 24.28
N PRO A 72 13.23 25.74 23.76
CA PRO A 72 14.12 25.60 22.59
C PRO A 72 15.25 24.57 22.78
N GLY A 73 15.70 24.32 24.02
CA GLY A 73 16.64 23.23 24.34
C GLY A 73 16.09 21.83 24.04
N ASN A 74 14.77 21.65 24.10
CA ASN A 74 14.08 20.39 23.82
C ASN A 74 14.05 20.10 22.31
N LEU A 75 14.06 21.12 21.46
CA LEU A 75 14.05 20.94 20.01
C LEU A 75 15.40 20.42 19.51
N VAL A 76 16.51 21.00 19.99
CA VAL A 76 17.86 20.53 19.67
C VAL A 76 18.06 19.09 20.17
N GLN A 77 17.61 18.78 21.39
CA GLN A 77 17.68 17.43 21.93
C GLN A 77 16.83 16.43 21.11
N LYS A 78 15.60 16.81 20.72
CA LYS A 78 14.75 15.99 19.84
C LYS A 78 15.38 15.78 18.46
N LEU A 79 16.03 16.79 17.89
CA LEU A 79 16.73 16.69 16.60
C LEU A 79 17.97 15.80 16.71
N ILE A 80 18.76 15.92 17.79
CA ILE A 80 19.93 15.07 18.03
C ILE A 80 19.51 13.62 18.22
N VAL A 81 18.51 13.35 19.06
CA VAL A 81 17.98 11.99 19.27
C VAL A 81 17.39 11.43 17.98
N GLY A 82 16.63 12.23 17.22
CA GLY A 82 16.12 11.85 15.92
C GLY A 82 17.23 11.53 14.92
N GLY A 83 18.25 12.39 14.84
CA GLY A 83 19.43 12.21 13.99
C GLY A 83 20.24 10.97 14.39
N ALA A 84 20.40 10.70 15.69
CA ALA A 84 21.09 9.52 16.19
C ALA A 84 20.34 8.23 15.88
N ILE A 85 19.00 8.22 15.97
CA ILE A 85 18.18 7.07 15.57
C ILE A 85 18.29 6.84 14.06
N CYS A 86 18.20 7.88 13.24
CA CYS A 86 18.34 7.77 11.79
C CYS A 86 19.76 7.31 11.39
N GLY A 87 20.81 7.93 11.93
CA GLY A 87 22.19 7.54 11.65
C GLY A 87 22.52 6.12 12.17
N GLY A 88 22.07 5.80 13.37
CA GLY A 88 22.26 4.49 13.99
C GLY A 88 21.51 3.37 13.26
N THR A 89 20.30 3.63 12.76
CA THR A 89 19.58 2.65 11.92
C THR A 89 20.25 2.44 10.56
N VAL A 90 20.77 3.49 9.92
CA VAL A 90 21.55 3.35 8.68
C VAL A 90 22.80 2.49 8.90
N LEU A 91 23.54 2.73 9.99
CA LEU A 91 24.72 1.93 10.35
C LEU A 91 24.34 0.48 10.70
N ALA A 92 23.28 0.28 11.48
CA ALA A 92 22.80 -1.06 11.84
C ALA A 92 22.32 -1.85 10.62
N ILE A 93 21.62 -1.21 9.68
CA ILE A 93 21.22 -1.83 8.41
C ILE A 93 22.46 -2.22 7.60
N ASN A 94 23.49 -1.37 7.57
CA ASN A 94 24.74 -1.65 6.87
C ASN A 94 25.48 -2.85 7.49
N MET A 95 25.56 -2.92 8.82
CA MET A 95 26.20 -4.01 9.56
C MET A 95 25.42 -5.33 9.52
N VAL A 96 24.10 -5.30 9.70
CA VAL A 96 23.26 -6.51 9.77
C VAL A 96 23.05 -7.15 8.41
N PHE A 97 22.86 -6.36 7.36
CA PHE A 97 22.55 -6.89 6.04
C PHE A 97 23.76 -7.08 5.13
N ASN A 98 25.01 -6.87 5.62
CA ASN A 98 26.29 -6.98 4.89
C ASN A 98 26.10 -6.88 3.38
N ARG A 99 25.57 -5.74 2.98
CA ARG A 99 24.82 -5.62 1.74
C ARG A 99 25.81 -5.69 0.58
N GLU A 100 25.43 -6.36 -0.50
CA GLU A 100 25.96 -6.04 -1.83
C GLU A 100 25.54 -4.60 -2.16
N THR A 101 26.22 -3.64 -1.54
CA THR A 101 26.22 -2.25 -1.95
C THR A 101 26.90 -2.21 -3.31
N ARG A 102 26.56 -1.19 -4.09
CA ARG A 102 27.09 -1.03 -5.45
C ARG A 102 28.62 -1.10 -5.42
N GLU A 103 29.20 -2.04 -6.16
CA GLU A 103 30.65 -2.32 -6.17
C GLU A 103 31.49 -1.13 -6.71
N ASP A 104 30.84 -0.15 -7.35
CA ASP A 104 31.45 1.03 -7.96
C ASP A 104 31.67 2.25 -7.02
N GLY A 105 31.56 2.11 -5.69
CA GLY A 105 31.96 3.18 -4.77
C GLY A 105 31.11 4.48 -4.76
N GLY A 106 29.93 4.50 -5.39
CA GLY A 106 28.95 5.60 -5.30
C GLY A 106 28.13 5.81 -6.58
N MET A 107 26.91 6.36 -6.48
CA MET A 107 26.01 6.59 -7.64
C MET A 107 26.63 7.53 -8.70
N PRO A 108 26.60 7.23 -10.02
CA PRO A 108 27.09 8.09 -11.07
C PRO A 108 26.44 9.46 -10.99
N PRO A 109 27.16 10.54 -11.35
CA PRO A 109 26.63 11.89 -11.28
C PRO A 109 25.36 12.07 -12.10
N TYR A 110 25.24 11.39 -13.25
CA TYR A 110 24.04 11.43 -14.08
C TYR A 110 22.82 10.77 -13.42
N GLU A 111 22.99 9.54 -12.89
CA GLU A 111 21.92 8.83 -12.15
C GLU A 111 21.45 9.64 -10.94
N ARG A 112 22.39 10.24 -10.20
CA ARG A 112 22.08 11.09 -9.04
C ARG A 112 21.30 12.34 -9.43
N ALA A 113 21.72 13.04 -10.49
CA ALA A 113 21.03 14.22 -10.97
C ALA A 113 19.62 13.89 -11.50
N TYR A 114 19.46 12.77 -12.21
CA TYR A 114 18.13 12.30 -12.64
C TYR A 114 17.22 11.97 -11.46
N LEU A 115 17.73 11.25 -10.47
CA LEU A 115 16.99 10.87 -9.29
C LEU A 115 16.59 12.11 -8.46
N ASN A 116 17.51 13.05 -8.26
CA ASN A 116 17.24 14.31 -7.55
C ASN A 116 16.14 15.11 -8.26
N ASP A 117 16.26 15.31 -9.57
CA ASP A 117 15.24 16.02 -10.34
C ASP A 117 13.87 15.33 -10.22
N THR A 118 13.83 14.00 -10.28
CA THR A 118 12.57 13.25 -10.12
C THR A 118 11.96 13.46 -8.73
N PHE A 119 12.77 13.43 -7.67
CA PHE A 119 12.31 13.71 -6.30
C PHE A 119 11.90 15.16 -6.08
N LEU A 120 12.57 16.11 -6.72
CA LEU A 120 12.21 17.52 -6.67
C LEU A 120 10.82 17.72 -7.28
N HIS A 121 10.56 17.14 -8.45
CA HIS A 121 9.24 17.17 -9.06
C HIS A 121 8.20 16.47 -8.17
N THR A 122 8.52 15.29 -7.63
CA THR A 122 7.63 14.56 -6.71
C THR A 122 7.26 15.42 -5.49
N GLY A 123 8.26 16.07 -4.87
CA GLY A 123 8.05 16.95 -3.71
C GLY A 123 7.22 18.19 -4.04
N LEU A 124 7.47 18.81 -5.20
CA LEU A 124 6.64 19.92 -5.68
C LEU A 124 5.21 19.46 -5.99
N GLY A 125 5.03 18.29 -6.60
CA GLY A 125 3.73 17.70 -6.91
C GLY A 125 2.92 17.47 -5.65
N ILE A 126 3.51 16.82 -4.64
CA ILE A 126 2.90 16.64 -3.31
C ILE A 126 2.55 17.98 -2.67
N GLY A 127 3.41 18.99 -2.81
CA GLY A 127 3.14 20.36 -2.36
C GLY A 127 1.90 20.97 -3.04
N ILE A 128 1.79 20.84 -4.36
CA ILE A 128 0.64 21.29 -5.16
C ILE A 128 -0.63 20.54 -4.74
N ILE A 129 -0.54 19.22 -4.54
CA ILE A 129 -1.66 18.39 -4.07
C ILE A 129 -2.17 18.90 -2.72
N GLY A 130 -1.27 19.12 -1.75
CA GLY A 130 -1.64 19.61 -0.43
C GLY A 130 -2.25 21.02 -0.45
N LEU A 131 -1.68 21.91 -1.26
CA LEU A 131 -2.20 23.27 -1.44
C LEU A 131 -3.57 23.26 -2.12
N SER A 132 -3.73 22.47 -3.18
CA SER A 132 -4.98 22.27 -3.92
C SER A 132 -6.07 21.72 -2.99
N ALA A 133 -5.75 20.65 -2.24
CA ALA A 133 -6.68 20.06 -1.28
C ALA A 133 -7.14 21.09 -0.23
N LYS A 134 -6.20 21.88 0.31
CA LYS A 134 -6.51 22.96 1.26
C LYS A 134 -7.39 24.05 0.62
N ALA A 135 -7.10 24.47 -0.61
CA ALA A 135 -7.90 25.47 -1.32
C ALA A 135 -9.33 24.97 -1.59
N MET A 136 -9.50 23.69 -1.94
CA MET A 136 -10.81 23.09 -2.14
C MET A 136 -11.59 22.89 -0.83
N PHE A 137 -10.88 22.61 0.26
CA PHE A 137 -11.46 22.57 1.60
C PHE A 137 -11.96 23.95 2.04
N GLN A 138 -11.13 24.99 1.88
CA GLN A 138 -11.47 26.37 2.30
C GLN A 138 -12.58 27.00 1.45
N SER A 139 -12.61 26.72 0.14
CA SER A 139 -13.63 27.26 -0.77
C SER A 139 -14.99 26.56 -0.64
N GLY A 140 -15.06 25.42 0.06
CA GLY A 140 -16.27 24.59 0.11
C GLY A 140 -16.68 24.02 -1.26
N ALA A 141 -15.86 24.18 -2.31
CA ALA A 141 -16.17 23.73 -3.66
C ALA A 141 -16.35 22.21 -3.70
N MET A 142 -15.49 21.46 -3.00
CA MET A 142 -15.60 20.02 -2.89
C MET A 142 -16.90 19.58 -2.21
N TYR A 143 -17.30 20.28 -1.14
CA TYR A 143 -18.55 20.01 -0.45
C TYR A 143 -19.76 20.23 -1.36
N ARG A 144 -19.76 21.33 -2.13
CA ARG A 144 -20.82 21.65 -3.10
C ARG A 144 -20.90 20.61 -4.22
N MET A 145 -19.76 20.20 -4.76
CA MET A 145 -19.70 19.17 -5.81
C MET A 145 -20.21 17.82 -5.29
N MET A 146 -19.80 17.43 -4.09
CA MET A 146 -20.24 16.18 -3.46
C MET A 146 -21.72 16.21 -3.06
N ALA A 147 -22.24 17.35 -2.62
CA ALA A 147 -23.66 17.52 -2.30
C ALA A 147 -24.55 17.55 -3.55
N THR A 148 -24.04 18.02 -4.69
CA THR A 148 -24.82 18.12 -5.94
C THR A 148 -24.83 16.78 -6.69
N ASN A 149 -23.67 16.16 -6.89
CA ASN A 149 -23.59 14.85 -7.52
C ASN A 149 -22.29 14.10 -7.14
N PRO A 150 -22.36 13.14 -6.20
CA PRO A 150 -21.20 12.35 -5.77
C PRO A 150 -20.53 11.58 -6.93
N TRP A 151 -21.29 11.18 -7.95
CA TRP A 151 -20.76 10.43 -9.10
C TRP A 151 -19.84 11.28 -9.98
N ILE A 152 -20.08 12.60 -10.07
CA ILE A 152 -19.19 13.50 -10.82
C ILE A 152 -17.84 13.60 -10.13
N VAL A 153 -17.82 13.68 -8.79
CA VAL A 153 -16.57 13.70 -8.02
C VAL A 153 -15.82 12.36 -8.17
N MET A 154 -16.54 11.25 -8.05
CA MET A 154 -15.97 9.90 -8.18
C MET A 154 -15.50 9.61 -9.61
N ILE A 155 -16.41 9.52 -10.58
CA ILE A 155 -16.10 9.12 -11.95
C ILE A 155 -15.38 10.24 -12.69
N GLY A 156 -15.82 11.48 -12.54
CA GLY A 156 -15.19 12.64 -13.18
C GLY A 156 -13.80 12.91 -12.62
N GLY A 157 -13.61 12.84 -11.30
CA GLY A 157 -12.29 12.98 -10.69
C GLY A 157 -11.32 11.86 -11.09
N LEU A 158 -11.78 10.61 -11.12
CA LEU A 158 -10.97 9.48 -11.62
C LEU A 158 -10.64 9.63 -13.11
N GLY A 159 -11.64 9.91 -13.95
CA GLY A 159 -11.44 10.08 -15.39
C GLY A 159 -10.49 11.23 -15.70
N LEU A 160 -10.59 12.35 -14.98
CA LEU A 160 -9.70 13.49 -15.13
C LEU A 160 -8.29 13.17 -14.63
N SER A 161 -8.15 12.42 -13.53
CA SER A 161 -6.84 11.93 -13.07
C SER A 161 -6.16 11.04 -14.11
N PHE A 162 -6.86 10.02 -14.63
CA PHE A 162 -6.31 9.14 -15.66
C PHE A 162 -6.03 9.89 -16.97
N GLY A 163 -6.92 10.80 -17.37
CA GLY A 163 -6.77 11.62 -18.57
C GLY A 163 -5.56 12.54 -18.49
N THR A 164 -5.37 13.25 -17.37
CA THR A 164 -4.22 14.15 -17.17
C THR A 164 -2.90 13.37 -17.05
N MET A 165 -2.91 12.21 -16.41
CA MET A 165 -1.77 11.28 -16.38
C MET A 165 -1.39 10.81 -17.79
N MET A 166 -2.37 10.36 -18.58
CA MET A 166 -2.14 9.91 -19.95
C MET A 166 -1.67 11.06 -20.85
N ALA A 167 -2.24 12.25 -20.68
CA ALA A 167 -1.83 13.45 -21.40
C ALA A 167 -0.38 13.84 -21.07
N THR A 168 0.03 13.77 -19.80
CA THR A 168 1.41 14.09 -19.39
C THR A 168 2.41 13.10 -19.99
N ARG A 169 2.03 11.82 -20.11
CA ARG A 169 2.84 10.78 -20.74
C ARG A 169 2.88 10.85 -22.26
N ALA A 170 1.79 11.28 -22.89
CA ALA A 170 1.72 11.46 -24.34
C ALA A 170 2.42 12.75 -24.80
N THR A 171 2.66 13.70 -23.89
CA THR A 171 3.31 14.97 -24.23
C THR A 171 4.82 14.81 -24.26
N ASP A 172 5.42 15.15 -25.39
CA ASP A 172 6.87 15.14 -25.54
C ASP A 172 7.56 16.06 -24.51
N PRO A 173 8.71 15.64 -23.94
CA PRO A 173 9.48 16.47 -23.01
C PRO A 173 9.93 17.83 -23.57
N SER A 174 9.94 18.00 -24.89
CA SER A 174 10.27 19.27 -25.57
C SER A 174 9.23 20.37 -25.32
N ASN A 175 7.96 19.99 -25.17
CA ASN A 175 6.86 20.91 -24.92
C ASN A 175 6.65 21.12 -23.41
N TYR A 176 7.58 21.85 -22.78
CA TYR A 176 7.59 22.11 -21.33
C TYR A 176 6.25 22.66 -20.82
N ILE A 177 5.67 23.66 -21.50
CA ILE A 177 4.44 24.33 -21.02
C ILE A 177 3.28 23.34 -20.93
N GLN A 178 3.05 22.55 -21.99
CA GLN A 178 1.95 21.58 -22.03
C GLN A 178 2.18 20.48 -20.99
N LYS A 179 3.41 20.00 -20.85
CA LYS A 179 3.73 18.93 -19.92
C LYS A 179 3.51 19.34 -18.47
N TYR A 180 4.00 20.51 -18.07
CA TYR A 180 3.80 21.00 -16.71
C TYR A 180 2.36 21.43 -16.45
N ALA A 181 1.63 21.88 -17.47
CA ALA A 181 0.19 22.12 -17.35
C ALA A 181 -0.58 20.81 -17.08
N CYS A 182 -0.30 19.74 -17.83
CA CYS A 182 -0.91 18.43 -17.60
C CYS A 182 -0.51 17.83 -16.25
N TRP A 183 0.77 17.95 -15.86
CA TRP A 183 1.28 17.50 -14.56
C TRP A 183 0.68 18.29 -13.40
N ALA A 184 0.56 19.62 -13.51
CA ALA A 184 -0.09 20.45 -12.50
C ALA A 184 -1.61 20.15 -12.42
N ALA A 185 -2.26 19.89 -13.56
CA ALA A 185 -3.66 19.47 -13.59
C ALA A 185 -3.85 18.10 -12.89
N PHE A 186 -2.96 17.15 -13.14
CA PHE A 186 -2.94 15.86 -12.44
C PHE A 186 -2.81 16.06 -10.91
N ASN A 187 -1.82 16.83 -10.47
CA ASN A 187 -1.61 17.14 -9.04
C ASN A 187 -2.79 17.88 -8.42
N GLY A 188 -3.37 18.86 -9.13
CA GLY A 188 -4.57 19.57 -8.70
C GLY A 188 -5.75 18.64 -8.48
N THR A 189 -5.92 17.65 -9.36
CA THR A 189 -6.99 16.65 -9.33
C THR A 189 -6.81 15.65 -8.20
N GLN A 190 -5.58 15.19 -7.97
CA GLN A 190 -5.25 14.38 -6.80
C GLN A 190 -5.55 15.14 -5.50
N GLY A 191 -5.24 16.45 -5.46
CA GLY A 191 -5.65 17.32 -4.34
C GLY A 191 -7.16 17.40 -4.17
N ALA A 192 -7.92 17.44 -5.26
CA ALA A 192 -9.37 17.40 -5.24
C ALA A 192 -9.90 16.09 -4.63
N LEU A 193 -9.40 14.96 -5.12
CA LEU A 193 -9.79 13.63 -4.62
C LEU A 193 -9.41 13.40 -3.16
N LEU A 194 -8.38 14.10 -2.68
CA LEU A 194 -7.93 14.05 -1.28
C LEU A 194 -8.69 15.01 -0.37
N ALA A 195 -9.33 16.06 -0.92
CA ALA A 195 -10.03 17.08 -0.13
C ALA A 195 -11.13 16.53 0.81
N PRO A 196 -11.96 15.52 0.44
CA PRO A 196 -12.91 14.89 1.36
C PRO A 196 -12.26 14.41 2.66
N LEU A 197 -11.02 13.93 2.58
CA LEU A 197 -10.24 13.43 3.71
C LEU A 197 -9.91 14.54 4.71
N LEU A 198 -9.73 15.78 4.24
CA LEU A 198 -9.49 16.96 5.09
C LEU A 198 -10.72 17.34 5.94
N PHE A 199 -11.93 16.97 5.52
CA PHE A 199 -13.15 17.19 6.31
C PHE A 199 -13.33 16.14 7.42
N MET A 200 -12.80 14.93 7.22
CA MET A 200 -12.98 13.81 8.15
C MET A 200 -11.88 13.74 9.21
N ALA A 201 -10.64 14.10 8.84
CA ALA A 201 -9.48 13.99 9.71
C ALA A 201 -9.08 15.35 10.32
N PRO A 202 -8.70 15.41 11.61
CA PRO A 202 -8.16 16.62 12.21
C PRO A 202 -6.89 17.09 11.47
N PRO A 203 -6.72 18.39 11.17
CA PRO A 203 -5.55 18.89 10.42
C PRO A 203 -4.19 18.49 11.01
N ALA A 204 -4.09 18.42 12.33
CA ALA A 204 -2.88 17.98 13.02
C ALA A 204 -2.53 16.51 12.76
N LEU A 205 -3.53 15.64 12.58
CA LEU A 205 -3.33 14.23 12.25
C LEU A 205 -2.82 14.09 10.81
N ILE A 206 -3.41 14.85 9.89
CA ILE A 206 -3.03 14.89 8.47
C ILE A 206 -1.57 15.33 8.31
N ALA A 207 -1.17 16.40 9.02
CA ALA A 207 0.22 16.87 9.01
C ALA A 207 1.19 15.79 9.54
N ARG A 208 0.83 15.08 10.62
CA ARG A 208 1.64 13.97 11.16
C ARG A 208 1.73 12.80 10.18
N ALA A 209 0.62 12.42 9.56
CA ALA A 209 0.59 11.36 8.56
C ALA A 209 1.48 11.70 7.35
N GLY A 210 1.46 12.96 6.91
CA GLY A 210 2.31 13.47 5.84
C GLY A 210 3.78 13.37 6.20
N LEU A 211 4.16 13.79 7.42
CA LEU A 211 5.52 13.67 7.91
C LEU A 211 5.98 12.21 8.03
N TYR A 212 5.15 11.31 8.54
CA TYR A 212 5.46 9.88 8.63
C TYR A 212 5.64 9.25 7.25
N THR A 213 4.80 9.63 6.30
CA THR A 213 4.89 9.14 4.91
C THR A 213 6.14 9.66 4.23
N ALA A 214 6.48 10.93 4.39
CA ALA A 214 7.72 11.51 3.86
C ALA A 214 8.96 10.83 4.46
N ALA A 215 8.96 10.54 5.77
CA ALA A 215 10.05 9.83 6.42
C ALA A 215 10.17 8.38 5.92
N MET A 216 9.04 7.67 5.77
CA MET A 216 9.01 6.30 5.27
C MET A 216 9.48 6.24 3.82
N MET A 217 8.95 7.08 2.94
CA MET A 217 9.34 7.15 1.54
C MET A 217 10.80 7.55 1.39
N GLY A 218 11.28 8.53 2.16
CA GLY A 218 12.69 8.93 2.16
C GLY A 218 13.63 7.80 2.60
N SER A 219 13.24 7.02 3.61
CA SER A 219 14.00 5.85 4.07
C SER A 219 14.03 4.74 3.00
N ILE A 220 12.88 4.42 2.39
CA ILE A 220 12.80 3.43 1.31
C ILE A 220 13.57 3.89 0.09
N ALA A 221 13.50 5.18 -0.26
CA ALA A 221 14.25 5.76 -1.37
C ALA A 221 15.75 5.69 -1.14
N PHE A 222 16.23 5.98 0.08
CA PHE A 222 17.63 5.80 0.44
C PHE A 222 18.07 4.34 0.29
N VAL A 223 17.22 3.39 0.71
CA VAL A 223 17.46 1.96 0.48
C VAL A 223 17.43 1.65 -1.03
N GLY A 224 16.47 2.10 -1.82
CA GLY A 224 16.42 1.84 -3.26
C GLY A 224 17.64 2.40 -4.01
N ALA A 225 18.07 3.61 -3.65
CA ALA A 225 19.23 4.29 -4.21
C ALA A 225 20.57 3.56 -3.93
N THR A 226 20.64 2.86 -2.80
CA THR A 226 21.86 2.15 -2.35
C THR A 226 21.86 0.66 -2.72
N ALA A 227 20.81 0.14 -3.37
CA ALA A 227 20.69 -1.27 -3.73
C ALA A 227 21.46 -1.63 -4.99
N LYS A 228 22.04 -2.83 -5.03
CA LYS A 228 22.54 -3.41 -6.28
C LYS A 228 21.39 -3.46 -7.28
N GLN A 229 21.64 -2.88 -8.45
CA GLN A 229 20.63 -2.76 -9.48
C GLN A 229 20.15 -4.14 -9.94
N GLU A 230 18.90 -4.18 -10.41
CA GLU A 230 18.18 -5.34 -10.97
C GLU A 230 17.47 -6.25 -9.95
N LYS A 231 17.86 -6.25 -8.67
CA LYS A 231 17.23 -7.15 -7.67
C LYS A 231 15.76 -6.83 -7.37
N TYR A 232 15.33 -5.57 -7.41
CA TYR A 232 13.92 -5.20 -7.18
C TYR A 232 13.14 -4.96 -8.47
N LEU A 233 13.75 -5.03 -9.67
CA LEU A 233 12.99 -4.95 -10.93
C LEU A 233 12.14 -6.22 -11.17
N TYR A 234 12.64 -7.39 -10.77
CA TYR A 234 11.86 -8.64 -10.77
C TYR A 234 10.69 -8.65 -9.79
N LEU A 235 10.65 -7.70 -8.85
CA LEU A 235 9.56 -7.59 -7.89
C LEU A 235 8.27 -7.00 -8.50
N GLY A 236 8.32 -6.41 -9.70
CA GLY A 236 7.14 -5.80 -10.33
C GLY A 236 5.94 -6.74 -10.49
N GLY A 237 6.18 -8.02 -10.84
CA GLY A 237 5.13 -9.03 -10.99
C GLY A 237 4.40 -9.35 -9.66
N PRO A 238 5.13 -9.79 -8.61
CA PRO A 238 4.56 -9.98 -7.28
C PRO A 238 3.92 -8.71 -6.68
N LEU A 239 4.49 -7.53 -6.93
CA LEU A 239 3.93 -6.26 -6.45
C LEU A 239 2.59 -5.94 -7.11
N LEU A 240 2.46 -6.11 -8.43
CA LEU A 240 1.18 -5.94 -9.11
C LEU A 240 0.14 -6.93 -8.62
N ALA A 241 0.51 -8.19 -8.37
CA ALA A 241 -0.38 -9.18 -7.78
C ALA A 241 -0.85 -8.74 -6.37
N GLY A 242 0.07 -8.23 -5.54
CA GLY A 242 -0.26 -7.64 -4.24
C GLY A 242 -1.17 -6.41 -4.37
N ALA A 243 -0.92 -5.55 -5.37
CA ALA A 243 -1.72 -4.36 -5.66
C ALA A 243 -3.15 -4.73 -6.04
N ALA A 244 -3.31 -5.74 -6.90
CA ALA A 244 -4.60 -6.26 -7.30
C ALA A 244 -5.37 -6.83 -6.10
N LEU A 245 -4.70 -7.60 -5.24
CA LEU A 245 -5.31 -8.12 -4.01
C LEU A 245 -5.77 -6.99 -3.09
N VAL A 246 -4.93 -5.96 -2.91
CA VAL A 246 -5.27 -4.78 -2.11
C VAL A 246 -6.41 -4.00 -2.76
N ALA A 247 -6.42 -3.81 -4.08
CA ALA A 247 -7.50 -3.13 -4.78
C ALA A 247 -8.85 -3.86 -4.61
N VAL A 248 -8.86 -5.18 -4.79
CA VAL A 248 -10.05 -6.03 -4.55
C VAL A 248 -10.51 -5.92 -3.10
N SER A 249 -9.58 -5.92 -2.14
CA SER A 249 -9.89 -5.75 -0.71
C SER A 249 -10.44 -4.36 -0.38
N GLY A 250 -10.03 -3.32 -1.11
CA GLY A 250 -10.55 -1.96 -0.98
C GLY A 250 -11.95 -1.76 -1.58
N LEU A 251 -12.33 -2.61 -2.54
CA LEU A 251 -13.67 -2.65 -3.12
C LEU A 251 -14.64 -3.55 -2.33
N ALA A 252 -14.13 -4.36 -1.40
CA ALA A 252 -14.94 -5.25 -0.57
C ALA A 252 -16.09 -4.53 0.18
N PRO A 253 -15.92 -3.30 0.73
CA PRO A 253 -17.01 -2.59 1.40
C PRO A 253 -18.15 -2.15 0.46
N LEU A 254 -17.91 -2.10 -0.86
CA LEU A 254 -18.93 -1.73 -1.85
C LEU A 254 -19.80 -2.93 -2.27
N VAL A 255 -19.22 -4.13 -2.25
CA VAL A 255 -19.84 -5.37 -2.76
C VAL A 255 -20.41 -6.23 -1.63
N LEU A 256 -19.84 -6.15 -0.42
CA LEU A 256 -20.28 -6.97 0.71
C LEU A 256 -21.30 -6.22 1.59
N PRO A 257 -22.44 -6.86 1.94
CA PRO A 257 -23.41 -6.26 2.86
C PRO A 257 -22.81 -6.06 4.26
N ILE A 258 -23.10 -4.90 4.86
CA ILE A 258 -22.55 -4.35 6.12
C ILE A 258 -22.65 -5.34 7.31
N THR A 259 -23.52 -6.34 7.22
CA THR A 259 -23.75 -7.39 8.23
C THR A 259 -22.54 -8.32 8.44
N ALA A 260 -21.59 -8.39 7.50
CA ALA A 260 -20.43 -9.28 7.58
C ALA A 260 -19.21 -8.62 8.27
N THR A 261 -19.41 -8.14 9.50
CA THR A 261 -18.45 -7.29 10.24
C THR A 261 -17.05 -7.92 10.44
N ARG A 262 -16.98 -9.25 10.63
CA ARG A 262 -15.70 -9.96 10.86
C ARG A 262 -14.86 -10.09 9.58
N THR A 263 -15.50 -10.36 8.45
CA THR A 263 -14.84 -10.36 7.14
C THR A 263 -14.41 -8.94 6.76
N LEU A 264 -15.24 -7.94 7.07
CA LEU A 264 -14.95 -6.53 6.79
C LEU A 264 -13.69 -6.05 7.55
N ALA A 265 -13.56 -6.39 8.84
CA ALA A 265 -12.39 -6.05 9.64
C ALA A 265 -11.10 -6.75 9.16
N PHE A 266 -11.19 -7.98 8.66
CA PHE A 266 -10.04 -8.69 8.08
C PHE A 266 -9.62 -8.08 6.74
N THR A 267 -10.57 -7.78 5.85
CA THR A 267 -10.31 -7.11 4.59
C THR A 267 -9.78 -5.68 4.79
N GLU A 268 -10.25 -4.97 5.82
CA GLU A 268 -9.76 -3.64 6.17
C GLU A 268 -8.29 -3.68 6.64
N ASN A 269 -7.91 -4.66 7.46
CA ASN A 269 -6.53 -4.83 7.89
C ASN A 269 -5.60 -5.26 6.74
N ILE A 270 -6.04 -6.17 5.86
CA ILE A 270 -5.28 -6.55 4.64
C ILE A 270 -5.11 -5.33 3.75
N TRP A 271 -6.19 -4.56 3.55
CA TRP A 271 -6.12 -3.35 2.77
C TRP A 271 -5.13 -2.37 3.41
N LEU A 272 -5.30 -1.97 4.66
CA LEU A 272 -4.44 -0.98 5.32
C LEU A 272 -2.98 -1.43 5.43
N TYR A 273 -2.71 -2.56 6.09
CA TYR A 273 -1.35 -3.00 6.40
C TYR A 273 -0.70 -3.75 5.24
N GLY A 274 -1.46 -4.59 4.52
CA GLY A 274 -0.98 -5.25 3.31
C GLY A 274 -0.74 -4.24 2.18
N GLY A 275 -1.64 -3.28 2.01
CA GLY A 275 -1.43 -2.14 1.11
C GLY A 275 -0.19 -1.34 1.47
N LEU A 276 0.01 -1.00 2.75
CA LEU A 276 1.21 -0.28 3.18
C LEU A 276 2.51 -1.02 2.82
N ALA A 277 2.54 -2.35 2.97
CA ALA A 277 3.68 -3.17 2.57
C ALA A 277 3.87 -3.19 1.04
N VAL A 278 2.79 -3.33 0.28
CA VAL A 278 2.82 -3.35 -1.20
C VAL A 278 3.26 -2.01 -1.76
N PHE A 279 2.72 -0.89 -1.28
CA PHE A 279 3.10 0.45 -1.75
C PHE A 279 4.50 0.85 -1.28
N GLY A 280 4.93 0.42 -0.08
CA GLY A 280 6.34 0.54 0.30
C GLY A 280 7.25 -0.26 -0.64
N GLY A 281 6.80 -1.42 -1.11
CA GLY A 281 7.46 -2.17 -2.18
C GLY A 281 7.47 -1.42 -3.51
N PHE A 282 6.35 -0.82 -3.93
CA PHE A 282 6.28 -0.02 -5.15
C PHE A 282 7.23 1.17 -5.10
N THR A 283 7.32 1.86 -3.97
CA THR A 283 8.28 2.95 -3.80
C THR A 283 9.70 2.48 -4.05
N LEU A 284 10.06 1.28 -3.56
CA LEU A 284 11.37 0.69 -3.79
C LEU A 284 11.58 0.33 -5.27
N TYR A 285 10.57 -0.27 -5.90
CA TYR A 285 10.55 -0.63 -7.32
C TYR A 285 10.70 0.61 -8.22
N ASP A 286 9.94 1.66 -7.95
CA ASP A 286 9.93 2.90 -8.72
C ASP A 286 11.26 3.64 -8.59
N VAL A 287 11.88 3.67 -7.41
CA VAL A 287 13.22 4.24 -7.25
C VAL A 287 14.25 3.48 -8.08
N GLN A 288 14.17 2.14 -8.16
CA GLN A 288 15.04 1.37 -9.05
C GLN A 288 14.73 1.61 -10.52
N LYS A 289 13.44 1.71 -10.87
CA LYS A 289 12.97 2.00 -12.22
C LYS A 289 13.49 3.37 -12.69
N VAL A 290 13.48 4.39 -11.83
CA VAL A 290 14.06 5.71 -12.12
C VAL A 290 15.56 5.60 -12.42
N LEU A 291 16.31 4.84 -11.63
CA LEU A 291 17.74 4.63 -11.86
C LEU A 291 18.01 3.86 -13.17
N MET A 292 17.16 2.90 -13.53
CA MET A 292 17.24 2.20 -14.80
C MET A 292 16.97 3.17 -15.97
N HIS A 293 15.90 3.98 -15.91
CA HIS A 293 15.60 4.97 -16.94
C HIS A 293 16.69 6.03 -17.05
N ALA A 294 17.32 6.44 -15.94
CA ALA A 294 18.47 7.33 -15.96
C ALA A 294 19.64 6.73 -16.79
N ARG A 295 19.93 5.43 -16.65
CA ARG A 295 20.97 4.78 -17.46
C ARG A 295 20.60 4.66 -18.93
N MET A 296 19.34 4.31 -19.23
CA MET A 296 18.86 4.25 -20.61
C MET A 296 18.92 5.63 -21.26
N ALA A 297 18.58 6.69 -20.52
CA ALA A 297 18.71 8.06 -20.98
C ALA A 297 20.17 8.47 -21.18
N GLN A 298 21.09 8.05 -20.31
CA GLN A 298 22.52 8.28 -20.50
C GLN A 298 23.07 7.57 -21.75
N ARG A 299 22.53 6.39 -22.09
CA ARG A 299 22.89 5.62 -23.30
C ARG A 299 22.18 6.12 -24.57
N GLY A 300 21.36 7.17 -24.48
CA GLY A 300 20.58 7.70 -25.60
C GLY A 300 19.44 6.79 -26.07
N LEU A 301 19.09 5.74 -25.30
CA LEU A 301 18.01 4.81 -25.63
C LEU A 301 16.63 5.35 -25.25
N LEU A 302 16.58 6.36 -24.38
CA LEU A 302 15.36 6.97 -23.87
C LEU A 302 15.55 8.48 -23.69
N GLN A 303 14.51 9.28 -23.93
CA GLN A 303 14.58 10.71 -23.67
C GLN A 303 14.46 11.00 -22.17
N ARG A 304 15.29 11.89 -21.64
CA ARG A 304 15.30 12.25 -20.21
C ARG A 304 13.94 12.85 -19.82
N ASP A 305 13.24 12.20 -18.89
CA ASP A 305 11.89 12.62 -18.51
C ASP A 305 11.58 12.39 -17.01
N PRO A 306 12.11 13.26 -16.13
CA PRO A 306 11.91 13.13 -14.69
C PRO A 306 10.46 13.40 -14.24
N VAL A 307 9.66 14.13 -15.03
CA VAL A 307 8.26 14.46 -14.68
C VAL A 307 7.37 13.22 -14.78
N ASN A 308 7.54 12.41 -15.83
CA ASN A 308 6.72 11.20 -15.98
C ASN A 308 7.04 10.13 -14.92
N GLU A 309 8.29 10.08 -14.45
CA GLU A 309 8.66 9.22 -13.33
C GLU A 309 8.21 9.80 -11.97
N SER A 310 8.12 11.12 -11.82
CA SER A 310 7.63 11.71 -10.57
C SER A 310 6.18 11.35 -10.30
N ILE A 311 5.35 11.22 -11.35
CA ILE A 311 3.94 10.83 -11.23
C ILE A 311 3.77 9.47 -10.52
N SER A 312 4.63 8.49 -10.80
CA SER A 312 4.49 7.18 -10.16
C SER A 312 4.90 7.22 -8.68
N LEU A 313 5.98 7.94 -8.36
CA LEU A 313 6.37 8.22 -6.98
C LEU A 313 5.33 9.05 -6.21
N GLU A 314 4.68 10.02 -6.87
CA GLU A 314 3.57 10.81 -6.31
C GLU A 314 2.39 9.90 -5.95
N LEU A 315 2.03 8.96 -6.83
CA LEU A 315 0.95 8.01 -6.58
C LEU A 315 1.27 7.04 -5.44
N ASP A 316 2.50 6.54 -5.37
CA ASP A 316 2.95 5.70 -4.25
C ASP A 316 2.88 6.47 -2.93
N PHE A 317 3.32 7.73 -2.92
CA PHE A 317 3.21 8.60 -1.76
C PHE A 317 1.75 8.75 -1.32
N LEU A 318 0.84 9.05 -2.24
CA LEU A 318 -0.59 9.23 -1.91
C LEU A 318 -1.21 7.94 -1.36
N ASN A 319 -0.88 6.79 -1.95
CA ASN A 319 -1.37 5.50 -1.50
C ASN A 319 -0.90 5.15 -0.09
N ILE A 320 0.35 5.45 0.25
CA ILE A 320 0.87 5.29 1.62
C ILE A 320 0.23 6.31 2.57
N PHE A 321 0.11 7.56 2.12
CA PHE A 321 -0.40 8.67 2.92
C PHE A 321 -1.85 8.46 3.36
N VAL A 322 -2.76 8.13 2.43
CA VAL A 322 -4.18 7.90 2.74
C VAL A 322 -4.33 6.80 3.78
N ARG A 323 -3.56 5.71 3.64
CA ARG A 323 -3.55 4.59 4.60
C ARG A 323 -3.00 5.01 5.94
N MET A 324 -1.92 5.81 5.97
CA MET A 324 -1.35 6.34 7.21
C MET A 324 -2.37 7.22 7.95
N VAL A 325 -3.09 8.09 7.23
CA VAL A 325 -4.15 8.91 7.81
C VAL A 325 -5.23 8.01 8.43
N GLN A 326 -5.71 7.00 7.72
CA GLN A 326 -6.74 6.09 8.21
C GLN A 326 -6.28 5.29 9.43
N ILE A 327 -5.06 4.75 9.43
CA ILE A 327 -4.49 4.05 10.58
C ILE A 327 -4.46 4.97 11.80
N LEU A 328 -4.03 6.22 11.65
CA LEU A 328 -4.01 7.19 12.74
C LEU A 328 -5.41 7.56 13.22
N MET A 329 -6.38 7.69 12.31
CA MET A 329 -7.79 7.94 12.67
C MET A 329 -8.37 6.79 13.49
N MET A 330 -8.13 5.53 13.08
CA MET A 330 -8.58 4.34 13.82
C MET A 330 -7.91 4.24 15.19
N GLN A 331 -6.63 4.61 15.30
CA GLN A 331 -5.92 4.65 16.58
C GLN A 331 -6.49 5.72 17.51
N GLN A 332 -6.86 6.89 16.99
CA GLN A 332 -7.50 7.94 17.78
C GLN A 332 -8.91 7.55 18.22
N SER A 333 -9.68 6.87 17.36
CA SER A 333 -11.01 6.37 17.70
C SER A 333 -10.98 5.31 18.80
N ARG A 334 -9.94 4.46 18.85
CA ARG A 334 -9.76 3.44 19.91
C ARG A 334 -9.33 4.00 21.28
N ARG A 335 -8.92 5.27 21.32
CA ARG A 335 -8.51 5.97 22.56
C ARG A 335 -9.65 6.75 23.21
N LYS A 336 -10.76 6.94 22.50
CA LYS A 336 -12.00 7.50 23.04
C LYS A 336 -12.87 6.37 23.54
#